data_AF-A0A7K4A028-F1
#
_entry.id   AF-A0A7K4A028-F1
#
_cell.length_a   1.000
_cell.length_b   1.000
_cell.length_c   1.000
_cell.angle_alpha   90.00
_cell.angle_beta   90.00
_cell.angle_gamma   90.00
#
_symmetry.space_group_name_H-M   'P 1'
#
loop_
_entity.id
_entity.type
_entity.pdbx_description
1 polymer ?
#
loop_
_entity_poly.entity_id
_entity_poly.type
_entity_poly.pdbx_seq_one_letter_code
_entity_poly.pdbx_strand_id
1 'polypeptide(L)'
;MQANTFDVIERRKHITFFKLGKLWVFKHFFDNRAVFNALLDYYNKDLFRFEFKSIGARNNALKLLEKNGFDYDLVEGLKGYVVQLPKHAKYAQILKNSVAFKDAENERLFLMKDLAAVEEAVGLGAKVHEGEISF
;
A
#
# COMPACT_ATOMS: atom_id res chain seq x y z
N MET A 1 45.54 -4.61 -0.36
CA MET A 1 44.41 -3.69 -0.21
C MET A 1 43.21 -4.51 0.22
N GLN A 2 42.71 -4.34 1.45
CA GLN A 2 41.49 -5.02 1.91
C GLN A 2 40.29 -4.38 1.23
N ALA A 3 39.42 -5.18 0.62
CA ALA A 3 38.15 -4.72 0.12
C ALA A 3 37.30 -4.28 1.33
N ASN A 4 36.96 -2.99 1.39
CA ASN A 4 35.91 -2.51 2.28
C ASN A 4 34.60 -3.12 1.78
N THR A 5 34.20 -4.24 2.37
CA THR A 5 32.81 -4.69 2.31
C THR A 5 32.01 -3.64 3.03
N PHE A 6 31.45 -2.69 2.28
CA PHE A 6 30.35 -1.89 2.79
C PHE A 6 29.30 -2.90 3.25
N ASP A 7 29.03 -2.95 4.55
CA ASP A 7 27.83 -3.60 5.08
C ASP A 7 26.66 -2.84 4.49
N VAL A 8 26.24 -3.23 3.28
CA VAL A 8 24.99 -2.80 2.68
C VAL A 8 23.94 -3.48 3.54
N ILE A 9 23.49 -2.79 4.59
CA ILE A 9 22.28 -3.16 5.30
C ILE A 9 21.21 -3.22 4.22
N GLU A 10 20.75 -4.43 3.87
CA GLU A 10 19.65 -4.60 2.94
C GLU A 10 18.49 -3.75 3.47
N ARG A 11 18.10 -2.73 2.69
CA ARG A 11 16.95 -1.90 3.06
C ARG A 11 15.74 -2.82 3.12
N ARG A 12 15.22 -3.01 4.34
CA ARG A 12 13.99 -3.75 4.57
C ARG A 12 12.88 -3.14 3.74
N LYS A 13 12.06 -4.00 3.15
CA LYS A 13 10.90 -3.55 2.38
C LYS A 13 9.89 -2.93 3.34
N HIS A 14 9.34 -1.78 2.97
CA HIS A 14 8.41 -1.03 3.80
C HIS A 14 6.97 -1.24 3.34
N ILE A 15 6.03 -1.48 4.26
CA ILE A 15 4.60 -1.66 3.96
C ILE A 15 3.77 -0.61 4.68
N THR A 16 2.98 0.16 3.94
CA THR A 16 2.04 1.13 4.52
C THR A 16 0.70 0.46 4.79
N PHE A 17 0.26 0.49 6.04
CA PHE A 17 -1.07 0.06 6.44
C PHE A 17 -1.97 1.29 6.58
N PHE A 18 -3.11 1.28 5.90
CA PHE A 18 -4.10 2.35 5.96
C PHE A 18 -5.28 1.95 6.81
N LYS A 19 -5.78 2.88 7.62
CA LYS A 19 -7.05 2.75 8.33
C LYS A 19 -8.18 3.23 7.42
N LEU A 20 -9.05 2.30 7.00
CA LEU A 20 -10.24 2.58 6.21
C LEU A 20 -11.49 2.24 7.03
N GLY A 21 -12.09 3.26 7.64
CA GLY A 21 -13.19 3.08 8.58
C GLY A 21 -12.78 2.19 9.76
N LYS A 22 -13.36 0.98 9.83
CA LYS A 22 -13.05 -0.02 10.87
C LYS A 22 -11.97 -1.02 10.46
N LEU A 23 -11.50 -0.97 9.22
CA LEU A 23 -10.53 -1.91 8.67
C LEU A 23 -9.13 -1.31 8.70
N TRP A 24 -8.14 -2.19 8.86
CA TRP A 24 -6.76 -1.90 8.48
C TRP A 24 -6.44 -2.66 7.20
N VAL A 25 -5.85 -1.98 6.22
CA VAL A 25 -5.58 -2.57 4.91
C VAL A 25 -4.18 -2.26 4.43
N PHE A 26 -3.59 -3.18 3.67
CA PHE A 26 -2.38 -2.89 2.90
C PHE A 26 -2.36 -3.71 1.61
N LYS A 27 -1.56 -3.27 0.64
CA LYS A 27 -1.32 -4.01 -0.60
C LYS A 27 0.17 -4.28 -0.75
N HIS A 28 0.52 -5.56 -0.81
CA HIS A 28 1.88 -5.99 -1.06
C HIS A 28 1.90 -7.29 -1.84
N PHE A 29 2.83 -7.41 -2.78
CA PHE A 29 3.11 -8.67 -3.47
C PHE A 29 4.31 -9.33 -2.81
N PHE A 30 4.07 -10.45 -2.11
CA PHE A 30 5.13 -11.18 -1.43
C PHE A 30 5.83 -12.14 -2.39
N ASP A 31 7.15 -12.00 -2.52
CA ASP A 31 7.99 -13.00 -3.20
C ASP A 31 8.07 -14.30 -2.38
N ASN A 32 8.02 -14.18 -1.05
CA ASN A 32 7.99 -15.31 -0.13
C ASN A 32 6.55 -15.85 0.03
N ARG A 33 6.28 -17.00 -0.59
CA ARG A 33 4.98 -17.67 -0.54
C ARG A 33 4.56 -18.06 0.88
N ALA A 34 5.49 -18.33 1.80
CA ALA A 34 5.15 -18.67 3.18
C ALA A 34 4.51 -17.49 3.92
N VAL A 35 5.01 -16.27 3.71
CA VAL A 35 4.43 -15.05 4.28
C VAL A 35 3.05 -14.79 3.72
N PHE A 36 2.89 -14.93 2.40
CA PHE A 36 1.58 -14.80 1.76
C PHE A 36 0.57 -15.80 2.32
N ASN A 37 0.93 -17.08 2.37
CA ASN A 37 0.05 -18.14 2.87
C ASN A 37 -0.36 -17.92 4.33
N ALA A 38 0.56 -17.44 5.17
CA ALA A 38 0.27 -17.15 6.57
C ALA A 38 -0.70 -15.96 6.78
N LEU A 39 -0.86 -15.10 5.77
CA LEU A 39 -1.81 -13.98 5.77
C LEU A 39 -3.03 -14.23 4.88
N LEU A 40 -3.17 -15.44 4.30
CA LEU A 40 -4.15 -15.73 3.25
C LEU A 40 -5.60 -15.53 3.71
N ASP A 41 -5.90 -15.83 4.97
CA ASP A 41 -7.25 -15.64 5.54
C ASP A 41 -7.68 -14.16 5.58
N TYR A 42 -6.72 -13.24 5.48
CA TYR A 42 -6.95 -11.80 5.43
C TYR A 42 -6.89 -11.25 4.00
N TYR A 43 -6.64 -12.08 2.99
CA TYR A 43 -6.47 -11.61 1.61
C TYR A 43 -7.82 -11.46 0.87
N ASN A 44 -8.15 -10.24 0.50
CA ASN A 44 -9.26 -9.93 -0.40
C ASN A 44 -8.79 -10.07 -1.85
N LYS A 45 -9.27 -11.13 -2.53
CA LYS A 45 -8.88 -11.45 -3.90
C LYS A 45 -9.43 -10.47 -4.94
N ASP A 46 -10.62 -9.91 -4.70
CA ASP A 46 -11.27 -8.99 -5.63
C ASP A 46 -10.55 -7.63 -5.65
N LEU A 47 -10.04 -7.21 -4.49
CA LEU A 47 -9.34 -5.93 -4.31
C LEU A 47 -7.81 -6.07 -4.28
N PHE A 48 -7.29 -7.29 -4.37
CA PHE A 48 -5.86 -7.62 -4.32
C PHE A 48 -5.13 -6.95 -3.14
N ARG A 49 -5.71 -7.01 -1.95
CA ARG A 49 -5.19 -6.38 -0.72
C ARG A 49 -5.47 -7.24 0.50
N PHE A 50 -4.75 -7.02 1.58
CA PHE A 50 -5.01 -7.65 2.88
C PHE A 50 -5.91 -6.73 3.72
N GLU A 51 -6.88 -7.32 4.43
CA GLU A 51 -7.85 -6.62 5.25
C GLU A 51 -7.96 -7.23 6.65
N PHE A 52 -7.80 -6.39 7.66
CA PHE A 52 -7.86 -6.78 9.07
C PHE A 52 -9.03 -6.08 9.75
N LYS A 53 -10.02 -6.87 10.16
CA LYS A 53 -11.23 -6.41 10.87
C LYS A 53 -11.00 -6.16 12.36
N SER A 54 -9.95 -6.75 12.94
CA SER A 54 -9.64 -6.62 14.36
C SER A 54 -8.19 -6.19 14.58
N ILE A 55 -7.99 -5.43 15.66
CA ILE A 55 -6.66 -4.96 16.07
C ILE A 55 -5.74 -6.14 16.41
N GLY A 56 -6.28 -7.21 17.02
CA GLY A 56 -5.51 -8.42 17.33
C GLY A 56 -4.96 -9.10 16.08
N ALA A 57 -5.79 -9.30 15.05
CA ALA A 57 -5.37 -9.88 13.78
C ALA A 57 -4.31 -9.01 13.09
N ARG A 58 -4.53 -7.69 13.03
CA ARG A 58 -3.55 -6.74 12.50
C ARG A 58 -2.20 -6.87 13.23
N ASN A 59 -2.20 -6.85 14.57
CA ASN A 59 -0.96 -6.90 15.35
C ASN A 59 -0.19 -8.21 15.16
N ASN A 60 -0.89 -9.34 15.00
CA ASN A 60 -0.26 -10.61 14.67
C ASN A 60 0.39 -10.58 13.28
N ALA A 61 -0.27 -9.96 12.31
CA ALA A 61 0.31 -9.76 10.99
C ALA A 61 1.55 -8.85 11.01
N LEU A 62 1.51 -7.74 11.75
CA LEU A 62 2.68 -6.84 11.91
C LEU A 62 3.90 -7.59 12.47
N LYS A 63 3.72 -8.37 13.54
CA LYS A 63 4.79 -9.21 14.11
C LYS A 63 5.32 -10.24 13.13
N LEU A 64 4.45 -10.82 12.30
CA LEU A 64 4.86 -11.76 11.25
C LEU A 64 5.71 -11.04 10.20
N LEU A 65 5.30 -9.85 9.77
CA LEU A 65 6.01 -9.04 8.78
C LEU A 65 7.40 -8.62 9.29
N GLU A 66 7.51 -8.11 10.51
CA GLU A 66 8.80 -7.75 11.13
C GLU A 66 9.77 -8.93 11.18
N LYS A 67 9.28 -10.10 11.60
CA LYS A 67 10.08 -11.35 11.64
C LYS A 67 10.56 -11.79 10.27
N ASN A 68 9.88 -11.36 9.21
CA ASN A 68 10.24 -11.66 7.82
C ASN A 68 10.94 -10.48 7.12
N GLY A 69 11.47 -9.51 7.88
CA GLY A 69 12.31 -8.43 7.35
C GLY A 69 11.55 -7.29 6.69
N PHE A 70 10.27 -7.13 7.02
CA PHE A 70 9.47 -5.97 6.60
C PHE A 70 9.36 -4.95 7.72
N ASP A 71 9.52 -3.69 7.36
CA ASP A 71 9.16 -2.57 8.22
C ASP A 71 7.77 -2.05 7.81
N TYR A 72 7.10 -1.28 8.67
CA TYR A 72 5.75 -0.80 8.40
C TYR A 72 5.43 0.56 9.01
N ASP A 73 4.48 1.25 8.38
CA ASP A 73 3.83 2.45 8.91
C ASP A 73 2.34 2.21 9.10
N LEU A 74 1.78 2.82 10.14
CA LEU A 74 0.34 2.86 10.40
C LEU A 74 -0.18 4.25 10.06
N VAL A 75 -0.94 4.36 8.97
CA VAL A 75 -1.48 5.62 8.47
C VAL A 75 -2.98 5.70 8.69
N GLU A 76 -3.40 6.62 9.55
CA GLU A 76 -4.83 6.90 9.78
C GLU A 76 -5.37 8.02 8.88
N GLY A 77 -4.54 9.01 8.57
CA GLY A 77 -4.88 10.12 7.67
C GLY A 77 -4.40 9.86 6.26
N LEU A 78 -5.30 9.89 5.27
CA LEU A 78 -4.98 9.54 3.88
C LEU A 78 -4.32 10.67 3.09
N LYS A 79 -4.14 11.86 3.70
CA LYS A 79 -3.55 13.03 3.03
C LYS A 79 -2.15 12.69 2.51
N GLY A 80 -1.88 13.06 1.25
CA GLY A 80 -0.61 12.79 0.57
C GLY A 80 -0.50 11.39 -0.06
N TYR A 81 -1.40 10.45 0.27
CA TYR A 81 -1.43 9.11 -0.33
C TYR A 81 -2.47 8.94 -1.43
N VAL A 82 -3.35 9.93 -1.60
CA VAL A 82 -4.43 9.88 -2.58
C VAL A 82 -4.07 10.70 -3.80
N VAL A 83 -4.26 10.09 -4.97
CA VAL A 83 -4.10 10.77 -6.27
C VAL A 83 -5.41 10.74 -7.04
N GLN A 84 -5.62 11.76 -7.86
CA GLN A 84 -6.75 11.86 -8.78
C GLN A 84 -6.26 11.81 -10.23
N LEU A 85 -7.03 11.16 -11.08
CA LEU A 85 -6.76 11.01 -12.50
C LEU A 85 -8.05 11.20 -13.31
N PRO A 86 -8.04 11.92 -14.45
CA PRO A 86 -9.22 12.04 -15.31
C PRO A 86 -9.75 10.68 -15.77
N LYS A 87 -11.07 10.51 -15.86
CA LYS A 87 -11.70 9.23 -16.23
C LYS A 87 -11.29 8.67 -17.61
N HIS A 88 -10.90 9.54 -18.54
CA HIS A 88 -10.49 9.12 -19.88
C HIS A 88 -9.02 8.68 -19.94
N ALA A 89 -8.22 8.94 -18.89
CA ALA A 89 -6.83 8.56 -18.86
C ALA A 89 -6.65 7.06 -18.57
N LYS A 90 -5.57 6.48 -19.11
CA LYS A 90 -5.16 5.11 -18.82
C LYS A 90 -4.70 5.02 -17.36
N TYR A 91 -5.25 4.07 -16.61
CA TYR A 91 -5.03 4.00 -15.15
C TYR A 91 -4.56 2.62 -14.66
N ALA A 92 -4.34 1.65 -15.54
CA ALA A 92 -4.01 0.27 -15.15
C ALA A 92 -2.74 0.18 -14.28
N GLN A 93 -1.71 0.96 -14.61
CA GLN A 93 -0.46 1.03 -13.83
C GLN A 93 -0.70 1.62 -12.43
N ILE A 94 -1.49 2.69 -12.34
CA ILE A 94 -1.86 3.32 -11.06
C ILE A 94 -2.70 2.36 -10.21
N LEU A 95 -3.67 1.67 -10.82
CA LEU A 95 -4.52 0.69 -10.13
C LEU A 95 -3.69 -0.46 -9.52
N LYS A 96 -2.67 -0.93 -10.25
CA LYS A 96 -1.76 -1.97 -9.75
C LYS A 96 -1.11 -1.57 -8.43
N ASN A 97 -0.79 -0.30 -8.26
CA ASN A 97 -0.17 0.26 -7.06
C ASN A 97 -1.17 0.91 -6.08
N SER A 98 -2.48 0.84 -6.32
CA SER A 98 -3.51 1.37 -5.41
C SER A 98 -4.08 0.29 -4.48
N VAL A 99 -4.31 0.66 -3.22
CA VAL A 99 -4.97 -0.14 -2.17
C VAL A 99 -6.49 0.00 -2.24
N ALA A 100 -6.97 1.15 -2.70
CA ALA A 100 -8.39 1.42 -2.92
C ALA A 100 -8.54 2.43 -4.06
N PHE A 101 -9.70 2.43 -4.71
CA PHE A 101 -10.05 3.44 -5.68
C PHE A 101 -11.56 3.70 -5.66
N LYS A 102 -11.97 4.87 -6.14
CA LYS A 102 -13.38 5.20 -6.39
C LYS A 102 -13.54 6.16 -7.56
N ASP A 103 -14.65 6.05 -8.28
CA ASP A 103 -15.03 7.02 -9.29
C ASP A 103 -15.68 8.25 -8.62
N ALA A 104 -15.26 9.44 -9.02
CA ALA A 104 -15.96 10.71 -8.79
C ALA A 104 -16.67 11.15 -10.09
N GLU A 105 -17.19 12.37 -10.18
CA GLU A 105 -17.92 12.84 -11.37
C GLU A 105 -17.04 12.79 -12.64
N ASN A 106 -15.91 13.52 -12.62
CA ASN A 106 -15.01 13.66 -13.77
C ASN A 106 -13.66 12.93 -13.62
N GLU A 107 -13.39 12.41 -12.42
CA GLU A 107 -12.08 11.88 -12.04
C GLU A 107 -12.21 10.52 -11.36
N ARG A 108 -11.10 9.81 -11.25
CA ARG A 108 -10.90 8.61 -10.43
C ARG A 108 -9.91 8.93 -9.33
N LEU A 109 -10.25 8.54 -8.12
CA LEU A 109 -9.41 8.72 -6.94
C LEU A 109 -8.80 7.38 -6.59
N PHE A 110 -7.49 7.36 -6.35
CA PHE A 110 -6.73 6.17 -5.98
C PHE A 110 -5.98 6.42 -4.68
N LEU A 111 -6.19 5.56 -3.69
CA LEU A 111 -5.33 5.49 -2.52
C LEU A 111 -4.12 4.62 -2.87
N MET A 112 -2.95 5.23 -2.95
CA MET A 112 -1.71 4.55 -3.32
C MET A 112 -1.13 3.75 -2.15
N LYS A 113 -0.41 2.67 -2.46
CA LYS A 113 0.13 1.73 -1.44
C LYS A 113 1.28 2.32 -0.59
N ASP A 114 1.95 3.35 -1.08
CA ASP A 114 3.05 4.06 -0.43
C ASP A 114 3.31 5.39 -1.17
N LEU A 115 4.21 6.23 -0.63
CA LEU A 115 4.57 7.52 -1.25
C LEU A 115 5.30 7.36 -2.58
N ALA A 116 6.09 6.29 -2.76
CA ALA A 116 6.76 6.03 -4.04
C ALA A 116 5.75 5.77 -5.16
N ALA A 117 4.64 5.08 -4.84
CA ALA A 117 3.53 4.89 -5.76
C ALA A 117 2.77 6.18 -6.05
N VAL A 118 2.70 7.13 -5.11
CA VAL A 118 2.17 8.48 -5.36
C VAL A 118 3.04 9.20 -6.38
N GLU A 119 4.36 9.21 -6.18
CA GLU A 119 5.31 9.82 -7.11
C GLU A 119 5.23 9.19 -8.51
N GLU A 120 5.17 7.85 -8.60
CA GLU A 120 4.99 7.13 -9.86
C GLU A 120 3.67 7.56 -10.55
N ALA A 121 2.56 7.62 -9.81
CA ALA A 121 1.28 8.03 -10.37
C ALA A 121 1.29 9.49 -10.86
N VAL A 122 1.95 10.39 -10.13
CA VAL A 122 2.14 11.79 -10.57
C VAL A 122 2.96 11.85 -11.85
N GLY A 123 4.03 11.06 -11.96
CA GLY A 123 4.81 10.92 -13.20
C GLY A 123 3.99 10.40 -14.39
N LEU A 124 2.90 9.68 -14.13
CA LEU A 124 1.95 9.19 -15.13
C LEU A 124 0.78 10.17 -15.40
N GLY A 125 0.82 11.38 -14.85
CA GLY A 125 -0.17 12.44 -15.08
C GLY A 125 -1.31 12.50 -14.07
N ALA A 126 -1.23 11.75 -12.95
CA ALA A 126 -2.11 11.96 -11.82
C ALA A 126 -1.73 13.24 -11.04
N LYS A 127 -2.65 13.72 -10.21
CA LYS A 127 -2.40 14.84 -9.29
C LYS A 127 -2.66 14.37 -7.87
N VAL A 128 -1.89 14.86 -6.90
CA VAL A 128 -2.18 14.60 -5.48
C VAL A 128 -3.53 15.25 -5.14
N HIS A 129 -4.37 14.49 -4.45
CA HIS A 129 -5.66 14.98 -3.97
C HIS A 129 -5.48 15.65 -2.60
N GLU A 130 -5.83 16.93 -2.50
CA GLU A 130 -5.68 17.73 -1.27
C GLU A 130 -6.92 17.69 -0.36
N GLY A 131 -8.03 17.13 -0.83
CA GLY A 131 -9.30 17.08 -0.09
C GLY A 131 -9.36 15.94 0.93
N GLU A 132 -10.27 16.08 1.90
CA GLU A 132 -10.65 14.98 2.78
C GLU A 132 -11.46 13.94 2.01
N ILE A 133 -11.11 12.67 2.23
CA ILE A 133 -11.67 11.57 1.47
C ILE A 133 -11.74 10.29 2.30
N SER A 134 -12.83 9.56 2.11
CA SER A 134 -13.03 8.21 2.63
C SER A 134 -13.19 7.20 1.50
N PHE A 135 -12.77 5.96 1.79
CA PHE A 135 -12.86 4.78 0.93
C PHE A 135 -13.51 3.64 1.71
#